data_AF-A0A2K3JSL5-F1
#
_entry.id   AF-A0A2K3JSL5-F1
#
_cell.length_a   1.000
_cell.length_b   1.000
_cell.length_c   1.000
_cell.angle_alpha   90.00
_cell.angle_beta   90.00
_cell.angle_gamma   90.00
#
_symmetry.space_group_name_H-M   'P 1'
#
loop_
_entity.id
_entity.type
_entity.pdbx_description
1 polymer ?
#
loop_
_entity_poly.entity_id
_entity_poly.type
_entity_poly.pdbx_seq_one_letter_code
_entity_poly.pdbx_strand_id
1 'polypeptide(L)' 'MFAMTSIKGIGWRFANIRCKKADVDMNKRAGESSAAELDNLMTVLSNPRQYKVPNSFLNRKKDYKDGKYSQFVSNAL' A
#
# COMPACT_ATOMS: atom_id res chain seq x y z
N MET A 1 4.37 -7.39 7.43
CA MET A 1 3.20 -6.51 7.70
C MET A 1 3.52 -5.34 8.65
N PHE A 2 3.94 -5.57 9.90
CA PHE A 2 4.20 -4.50 10.88
C PHE A 2 5.27 -3.50 10.46
N ALA A 3 6.34 -3.96 9.81
CA ALA A 3 7.38 -3.06 9.32
C ALA A 3 6.86 -1.99 8.34
N MET A 4 5.76 -2.25 7.62
CA MET A 4 5.21 -1.29 6.65
C MET A 4 4.34 -0.20 7.30
N THR A 5 3.86 -0.41 8.53
CA THR A 5 3.03 0.59 9.23
C THR A 5 3.84 1.75 9.80
N SER A 6 5.18 1.67 9.74
CA SER A 6 6.07 2.79 10.09
C SER A 6 5.97 3.95 9.09
N ILE A 7 5.49 3.67 7.87
CA ILE A 7 5.35 4.66 6.81
C ILE A 7 4.02 5.42 7.00
N LYS A 8 4.10 6.76 7.07
CA LYS A 8 2.93 7.63 7.19
C LYS A 8 1.94 7.38 6.03
N GLY A 9 0.67 7.19 6.36
CA GLY A 9 -0.37 6.86 5.38
C GLY A 9 -0.60 5.36 5.14
N ILE A 10 0.22 4.48 5.71
CA ILE A 10 0.02 3.02 5.67
C ILE A 10 -0.43 2.53 7.05
N GLY A 11 -1.71 2.20 7.18
CA GLY A 11 -2.26 1.56 8.38
C GLY A 11 -2.13 0.03 8.36
N TRP A 12 -2.38 -0.61 9.51
CA TRP A 12 -2.30 -2.07 9.67
C TRP A 12 -3.14 -2.85 8.64
N ARG A 13 -4.41 -2.46 8.46
CA ARG A 13 -5.30 -3.14 7.51
C ARG A 13 -4.84 -2.96 6.06
N PHE A 14 -4.25 -1.81 5.73
CA PHE A 14 -3.73 -1.52 4.39
C PHE A 14 -2.43 -2.27 4.11
N ALA A 15 -1.53 -2.34 5.10
CA ALA A 15 -0.32 -3.15 5.02
C ALA A 15 -0.64 -4.64 4.77
N ASN A 16 -1.67 -5.19 5.44
CA ASN A 16 -2.08 -6.59 5.27
C ASN A 16 -2.54 -6.89 3.85
N ILE A 17 -3.47 -6.09 3.32
CA ILE A 17 -3.99 -6.29 1.95
C ILE A 17 -2.86 -6.15 0.93
N ARG A 18 -1.97 -5.16 1.10
CA ARG A 18 -0.86 -4.97 0.17
C ARG A 18 0.11 -6.16 0.14
N CYS A 19 0.50 -6.71 1.30
CA CYS A 19 1.35 -7.90 1.34
C CYS A 19 0.68 -9.08 0.62
N LYS A 20 -0.63 -9.28 0.81
CA LYS A 20 -1.41 -10.31 0.12
C LYS A 20 -1.59 -10.08 -1.38
N LYS A 21 -1.56 -8.83 -1.83
CA LYS A 21 -1.70 -8.46 -3.26
C LYS A 21 -0.38 -8.43 -4.01
N ALA A 22 0.73 -8.26 -3.30
CA ALA A 22 2.08 -8.33 -3.86
C ALA A 22 2.68 -9.73 -3.76
N ASP A 23 1.89 -10.74 -3.36
CA ASP A 23 2.31 -12.13 -3.16
C ASP A 23 3.54 -12.30 -2.26
N VAL A 24 3.68 -11.42 -1.25
CA VAL A 24 4.76 -11.49 -0.26
C VAL A 24 4.30 -12.28 0.95
N ASP A 25 5.10 -13.27 1.34
CA ASP A 25 4.84 -14.06 2.55
C ASP A 25 4.86 -13.16 3.79
N MET A 26 3.80 -13.28 4.61
CA MET A 26 3.61 -12.49 5.82
C MET A 26 4.49 -12.97 6.99
N ASN A 27 5.02 -14.20 6.91
CA ASN A 27 5.87 -14.77 7.95
C ASN A 27 7.35 -14.37 7.79
N LYS A 28 7.77 -13.96 6.59
CA LYS A 28 9.13 -13.46 6.33
C LYS A 28 9.41 -12.16 7.07
N ARG A 29 10.65 -11.98 7.53
CA ARG A 29 11.07 -10.69 8.10
C ARG A 29 11.28 -9.68 6.98
N ALA A 30 10.96 -8.41 7.26
CA ALA A 30 11.06 -7.36 6.25
C ALA A 30 12.47 -7.23 5.64
N GLY A 31 13.52 -7.50 6.42
CA GLY A 31 14.91 -7.48 5.96
C GLY A 31 15.34 -8.67 5.09
N GLU A 32 14.52 -9.72 5.00
CA GLU A 32 14.76 -10.89 4.15
C GLU A 32 14.07 -10.75 2.78
N SER A 33 13.37 -9.64 2.55
CA SER A 33 12.65 -9.38 1.29
C SER A 33 13.65 -9.10 0.17
N SER A 34 13.46 -9.75 -0.98
CA SER A 34 14.24 -9.49 -2.18
C SER A 34 13.91 -8.12 -2.80
N ALA A 35 14.82 -7.56 -3.59
CA ALA A 35 14.58 -6.31 -4.29
C ALA A 35 13.34 -6.39 -5.22
N ALA A 36 13.12 -7.53 -5.89
CA ALA A 36 11.96 -7.73 -6.74
C ALA A 36 10.63 -7.73 -5.97
N GLU A 37 10.59 -8.36 -4.78
CA GLU A 37 9.41 -8.32 -3.90
C GLU A 37 9.13 -6.89 -3.41
N LEU A 38 10.18 -6.11 -3.14
CA LEU A 38 10.06 -4.70 -2.75
C LEU A 38 9.52 -3.81 -3.88
N ASP A 39 9.97 -4.03 -5.12
CA ASP A 39 9.47 -3.29 -6.29
C ASP A 39 8.00 -3.63 -6.55
N ASN A 40 7.65 -4.93 -6.50
CA ASN A 40 6.25 -5.37 -6.62
C ASN A 40 5.38 -4.72 -5.54
N LEU A 41 5.83 -4.73 -4.29
CA LEU A 41 5.18 -4.00 -3.23
C LEU A 41 5.00 -2.52 -3.61
N MET A 42 6.05 -1.84 -4.07
CA MET A 42 6.00 -0.41 -4.40
C MET A 42 4.96 -0.10 -5.48
N THR A 43 4.89 -0.91 -6.52
CA THR A 43 3.86 -0.73 -7.57
C THR A 43 2.43 -0.85 -7.01
N VAL A 44 2.20 -1.76 -6.06
CA VAL A 44 0.90 -1.94 -5.40
C VAL A 44 0.53 -0.75 -4.51
N LEU A 45 1.49 -0.03 -3.92
CA LEU A 45 1.19 1.23 -3.20
C LEU A 45 0.78 2.35 -4.11
N SER A 46 1.52 2.53 -5.19
CA SER A 46 1.30 3.67 -6.07
C SER A 46 -0.03 3.52 -6.80
N ASN A 47 -0.41 2.28 -7.15
CA ASN A 47 -1.59 2.00 -7.95
C ASN A 47 -2.54 0.96 -7.30
N PRO A 48 -3.08 1.20 -6.09
CA PRO A 48 -3.84 0.19 -5.34
C PRO A 48 -5.14 -0.22 -6.06
N ARG A 49 -5.70 0.67 -6.89
CA ARG A 49 -6.92 0.41 -7.67
C ARG A 49 -6.71 -0.67 -8.74
N GLN A 50 -5.53 -0.74 -9.34
CA GLN A 50 -5.21 -1.75 -10.36
C GLN A 50 -5.14 -3.16 -9.75
N TYR A 51 -4.76 -3.25 -8.48
CA TYR A 51 -4.67 -4.51 -7.72
C TYR A 51 -5.97 -4.89 -6.99
N LYS A 52 -7.12 -4.41 -7.50
CA LYS A 52 -8.46 -4.72 -6.99
C LYS A 52 -8.68 -4.31 -5.52
N VAL A 53 -8.03 -3.24 -5.05
CA VAL A 53 -8.32 -2.65 -3.73
C VAL A 53 -9.55 -1.73 -3.84
N PRO A 54 -10.59 -1.88 -2.99
CA PRO A 54 -11.78 -1.05 -3.04
C PRO A 54 -11.49 0.43 -2.76
N ASN A 55 -12.23 1.33 -3.44
CA ASN A 55 -12.10 2.78 -3.23
C ASN A 55 -12.45 3.22 -1.80
N SER A 56 -13.31 2.47 -1.11
CA SER A 56 -13.65 2.70 0.31
C SER A 56 -12.48 2.46 1.26
N PHE A 57 -11.39 1.85 0.78
CA PHE A 57 -10.22 1.54 1.58
C PHE A 57 -9.11 2.60 1.48
N LEU A 58 -9.20 3.49 0.48
CA LEU A 58 -8.21 4.54 0.22
C LEU A 58 -8.33 5.69 1.22
N ASN A 59 -7.22 6.34 1.54
CA ASN A 59 -7.19 7.43 2.52
C ASN A 59 -7.67 8.78 1.96
N ARG A 60 -7.53 9.05 0.66
CA ARG A 60 -8.07 10.25 0.00
C ARG A 60 -9.18 9.86 -0.97
N LYS A 61 -10.42 10.06 -0.53
CA LYS A 61 -11.62 9.70 -1.31
C LYS A 61 -12.27 10.95 -1.87
N LYS A 62 -12.54 10.94 -3.18
CA LYS A 62 -13.22 12.04 -3.89
C LYS A 62 -12.58 13.40 -3.56
N ASP A 63 -11.33 13.58 -3.98
CA ASP A 63 -10.62 14.85 -3.73
C ASP A 63 -11.41 16.04 -4.31
N TYR A 64 -11.39 17.18 -3.63
CA TYR A 64 -12.17 18.35 -4.00
C TYR A 64 -11.67 19.01 -5.30
N LYS A 65 -10.38 18.84 -5.61
CA LYS A 65 -9.74 19.38 -6.82
C LYS A 65 -10.00 18.51 -8.05
N ASP A 66 -9.65 17.23 -7.94
CA ASP A 66 -9.60 16.32 -9.10
C ASP A 66 -10.75 15.30 -9.12
N GLY A 67 -11.56 15.19 -8.06
CA GLY A 67 -12.61 14.18 -7.91
C GLY A 67 -12.09 12.74 -7.80
N LYS A 68 -10.77 12.54 -7.84
CA LYS A 68 -10.13 11.22 -7.86
C LYS A 68 -10.06 10.59 -6.48
N TYR A 69 -9.95 9.27 -6.49
CA TYR A 69 -9.66 8.46 -5.30
C TYR A 69 -8.20 8.02 -5.37
N SER A 70 -7.42 8.39 -4.35
CA SER A 70 -5.98 8.14 -4.27
C SER A 70 -5.57 7.63 -2.90
N GLN A 71 -4.46 6.89 -2.86
CA GLN A 71 -3.75 6.62 -1.62
C GLN A 71 -2.54 7.55 -1.55
N PHE A 72 -2.47 8.40 -0.53
CA PHE A 72 -1.27 9.19 -0.24
C PHE A 72 -0.38 8.51 0.80
N VAL A 73 0.93 8.60 0.59
CA VAL A 73 1.95 7.92 1.39
C VAL A 73 3.11 8.88 1.65
N SER A 74 3.70 8.81 2.84
CA SER A 74 4.87 9.60 3.27
C SER A 74 4.65 11.12 3.13
N ASN A 75 5.48 11.81 2.35
CA ASN A 75 5.43 13.27 2.15
C ASN A 75 4.22 13.72 1.32
N ALA A 76 3.57 12.82 0.57
CA ALA A 76 2.39 13.17 -0.21
C ALA A 76 1.11 13.28 0.66
N LEU A 77 1.21 12.96 1.96
CA LEU A 77 0.09 12.99 2.92
C LEU A 77 0.14 14.17 3.90
#